data_AF-A0AAN5BSA5-F1
#
_entry.id   AF-A0AAN5BSA5-F1
#
_cell.length_a   1.000
_cell.length_b   1.000
_cell.length_c   1.000
_cell.angle_alpha   90.00
_cell.angle_beta   90.00
_cell.angle_gamma   90.00
#
_symmetry.space_group_name_H-M   'P 1'
#
loop_
_entity.id
_entity.type
_entity.pdbx_description
1 polymer ?
#
loop_
_entity_poly.entity_id
_entity_poly.type
_entity_poly.pdbx_seq_one_letter_code
_entity_poly.pdbx_strand_id
1 'polypeptide(L)'
;MGDPFFDAYYMSTVQSVSDSRVQEETMKVAGEKLLDRIGPAIVITHSQGGLYGWSWADSRPDLIKALIQIEPKGPPFREAIFSKEFSRPWGLTSIPLSYEPPPSNVSSPLTMKNVPAHSPGLLPCIIQQEPARKLLNLARVPILISTGEASYHAQYDHCFIKFLYQAGVPAEHLELGHAGLHGNGHLQFMEMNSDDIAQVLHDWMLIKVNGTF
;
A
#
# COMPACT_ATOMS: atom_id res chain seq x y z
N MET A 1 -15.82 -26.83 13.70
CA MET A 1 -16.91 -26.54 14.65
C MET A 1 -17.12 -27.77 15.49
N GLY A 2 -16.93 -27.67 16.80
CA GLY A 2 -16.98 -28.78 17.75
C GLY A 2 -15.69 -29.02 18.54
N ASP A 3 -14.60 -28.31 18.24
CA ASP A 3 -13.39 -28.29 19.06
C ASP A 3 -13.39 -27.00 19.91
N PRO A 4 -13.32 -27.11 21.25
CA PRO A 4 -13.51 -25.95 22.13
C PRO A 4 -12.42 -24.87 21.99
N PHE A 5 -11.19 -25.23 21.59
CA PHE A 5 -10.12 -24.26 21.39
C PHE A 5 -10.27 -23.50 20.07
N PHE A 6 -10.54 -24.23 18.99
CA PHE A 6 -10.82 -23.65 17.68
C PHE A 6 -12.07 -22.78 17.73
N ASP A 7 -13.14 -23.24 18.39
CA ASP A 7 -14.39 -22.48 18.48
C ASP A 7 -14.21 -21.21 19.32
N ALA A 8 -13.43 -21.25 20.41
CA ALA A 8 -13.08 -20.05 21.20
C ALA A 8 -12.24 -19.05 20.39
N TYR A 9 -11.24 -19.54 19.65
CA TYR A 9 -10.47 -18.70 18.73
C TYR A 9 -11.38 -18.08 17.66
N TYR A 10 -12.22 -18.88 17.00
CA TYR A 10 -13.13 -18.41 15.96
C TYR A 10 -14.09 -17.34 16.48
N MET A 11 -14.65 -17.51 17.69
CA MET A 11 -15.50 -16.49 18.35
C MET A 11 -14.76 -15.19 18.69
N SER A 12 -13.44 -15.23 18.89
CA SER A 12 -12.63 -14.03 19.12
C SER A 12 -12.37 -13.24 17.83
N THR A 13 -12.58 -13.85 16.67
CA THR A 13 -12.40 -13.17 15.39
C THR A 13 -13.62 -12.29 15.08
N VAL A 14 -13.36 -11.11 14.54
CA VAL A 14 -14.43 -10.26 13.99
C VAL A 14 -14.64 -10.61 12.52
N GLN A 15 -15.90 -10.60 12.08
CA GLN A 15 -16.22 -10.84 10.68
C GLN A 15 -15.58 -9.75 9.79
N SER A 16 -15.03 -10.19 8.66
CA SER A 16 -14.59 -9.26 7.61
C SER A 16 -15.82 -8.75 6.83
N VAL A 17 -15.84 -7.46 6.49
CA VAL A 17 -16.89 -6.91 5.62
C VAL A 17 -16.63 -7.42 4.20
N SER A 18 -17.62 -8.09 3.61
CA SER A 18 -17.50 -8.71 2.29
C SER A 18 -17.37 -7.69 1.16
N ASP A 19 -18.01 -6.52 1.30
CA ASP A 19 -17.85 -5.40 0.38
C ASP A 19 -16.54 -4.67 0.65
N SER A 20 -15.58 -4.84 -0.26
CA SER A 20 -14.25 -4.26 -0.14
C SER A 20 -14.24 -2.74 -0.08
N ARG A 21 -15.19 -2.07 -0.74
CA ARG A 21 -15.30 -0.61 -0.71
C ARG A 21 -15.81 -0.15 0.65
N VAL A 22 -16.85 -0.79 1.17
CA VAL A 22 -17.40 -0.48 2.51
C VAL A 22 -16.35 -0.75 3.60
N GLN A 23 -15.57 -1.82 3.46
CA GLN A 23 -14.44 -2.10 4.35
C GLN A 23 -13.41 -0.95 4.30
N GLU A 24 -13.03 -0.49 3.11
CA GLU A 24 -12.07 0.61 2.93
C GLU A 24 -12.59 1.95 3.49
N GLU A 25 -13.85 2.30 3.25
CA GLU A 25 -14.49 3.50 3.81
C GLU A 25 -14.52 3.46 5.35
N THR A 26 -14.88 2.32 5.93
CA THR A 26 -14.95 2.14 7.38
C THR A 26 -13.56 2.20 8.01
N MET A 27 -12.57 1.54 7.41
CA MET A 27 -11.17 1.59 7.88
C MET A 27 -10.58 2.99 7.74
N LYS A 28 -10.90 3.74 6.69
CA LYS A 28 -10.51 5.14 6.57
C LYS A 28 -10.97 5.94 7.78
N VAL A 29 -12.28 5.91 8.09
CA VAL A 29 -12.87 6.64 9.22
C VAL A 29 -12.27 6.19 10.55
N ALA A 30 -12.08 4.88 10.76
CA ALA A 30 -11.51 4.36 11.99
C ALA A 30 -10.04 4.80 12.19
N GLY A 31 -9.21 4.70 11.14
CA GLY A 31 -7.80 5.09 11.21
C GLY A 31 -7.61 6.61 11.33
N GLU A 32 -8.44 7.42 10.67
CA GLU A 32 -8.47 8.87 10.90
C GLU A 32 -8.72 9.20 12.37
N LYS A 33 -9.77 8.62 12.97
CA LYS A 33 -10.09 8.81 14.39
C LYS A 33 -8.97 8.33 15.32
N LEU A 34 -8.28 7.25 14.95
CA LEU A 34 -7.15 6.75 15.71
C LEU A 34 -5.98 7.73 15.66
N LEU A 35 -5.57 8.19 14.46
CA LEU A 35 -4.50 9.18 14.29
C LEU A 35 -4.83 10.49 15.01
N ASP A 36 -6.06 10.98 14.88
CA ASP A 36 -6.54 12.19 15.58
C ASP A 36 -6.45 12.02 17.11
N ARG A 37 -6.54 10.79 17.63
CA ARG A 37 -6.45 10.49 19.07
C ARG A 37 -5.01 10.31 19.57
N ILE A 38 -4.15 9.64 18.80
CA ILE A 38 -2.79 9.27 19.23
C ILE A 38 -1.73 10.29 18.80
N GLY A 39 -2.05 11.18 17.87
CA GLY A 39 -1.13 12.13 17.28
C GLY A 39 -0.26 11.53 16.17
N PRO A 40 0.83 12.23 15.77
CA PRO A 40 1.67 11.81 14.66
C PRO A 40 2.31 10.43 14.86
N ALA A 41 2.26 9.57 13.85
CA ALA A 41 2.75 8.20 13.90
C ALA A 41 3.42 7.76 12.59
N ILE A 42 4.27 6.73 12.70
CA ILE A 42 4.70 5.92 11.54
C ILE A 42 3.65 4.83 11.35
N VAL A 43 3.11 4.72 10.14
CA VAL A 43 2.07 3.75 9.81
C VAL A 43 2.68 2.63 8.98
N ILE A 44 2.52 1.39 9.42
CA ILE A 44 2.95 0.19 8.69
C ILE A 44 1.70 -0.56 8.28
N THR A 45 1.56 -0.85 6.98
CA THR A 45 0.44 -1.60 6.41
C THR A 45 0.94 -2.79 5.62
N HIS A 46 0.11 -3.82 5.51
CA HIS A 46 0.43 -5.04 4.77
C HIS A 46 -0.72 -5.45 3.86
N SER A 47 -0.41 -5.88 2.64
CA SER A 47 -1.39 -6.51 1.73
C SER A 47 -2.65 -5.66 1.56
N GLN A 48 -3.84 -6.21 1.85
CA GLN A 48 -5.10 -5.47 1.82
C GLN A 48 -5.08 -4.18 2.65
N GLY A 49 -4.36 -4.18 3.77
CA GLY A 49 -4.18 -3.01 4.63
C GLY A 49 -3.55 -1.83 3.90
N GLY A 50 -2.84 -2.08 2.79
CA GLY A 50 -2.22 -1.03 2.01
C GLY A 50 -3.19 -0.03 1.41
N LEU A 51 -4.41 -0.47 1.05
CA LEU A 51 -5.50 0.41 0.62
C LEU A 51 -5.78 1.50 1.66
N TYR A 52 -5.80 1.10 2.94
CA TYR A 52 -6.14 1.99 4.04
C TYR A 52 -4.99 2.99 4.28
N GLY A 53 -3.74 2.52 4.23
CA GLY A 53 -2.55 3.36 4.33
C GLY A 53 -2.54 4.52 3.33
N TRP A 54 -2.90 4.26 2.07
CA TRP A 54 -3.03 5.32 1.05
C TRP A 54 -4.06 6.36 1.43
N SER A 55 -5.24 5.90 1.88
CA SER A 55 -6.34 6.80 2.25
C SER A 55 -6.06 7.62 3.51
N TRP A 56 -5.33 7.07 4.47
CA TRP A 56 -4.91 7.77 5.69
C TRP A 56 -3.82 8.80 5.38
N ALA A 57 -2.85 8.47 4.53
CA ALA A 57 -1.81 9.41 4.10
C ALA A 57 -2.40 10.57 3.28
N ASP A 58 -3.44 10.32 2.47
CA ASP A 58 -4.14 11.39 1.76
C ASP A 58 -4.93 12.31 2.69
N SER A 59 -5.58 11.74 3.70
CA SER A 59 -6.54 12.47 4.55
C SER A 59 -5.95 13.07 5.81
N ARG A 60 -4.81 12.56 6.28
CA ARG A 60 -4.06 13.04 7.46
C ARG A 60 -2.55 13.09 7.17
N PRO A 61 -2.09 13.76 6.10
CA PRO A 61 -0.67 13.81 5.73
C PRO A 61 0.21 14.40 6.85
N ASP A 62 -0.35 15.28 7.69
CA ASP A 62 0.36 15.89 8.82
C ASP A 62 0.51 14.97 10.04
N LEU A 63 -0.29 13.91 10.15
CA LEU A 63 -0.21 12.93 11.24
C LEU A 63 0.54 11.65 10.84
N ILE A 64 0.86 11.46 9.55
CA ILE A 64 1.66 10.32 9.10
C ILE A 64 3.10 10.78 8.88
N LYS A 65 3.98 10.45 9.82
CA LYS A 65 5.41 10.79 9.77
C LYS A 65 6.14 9.98 8.69
N ALA A 66 5.70 8.74 8.47
CA ALA A 66 6.09 7.91 7.35
C ALA A 66 5.05 6.79 7.14
N LEU A 67 4.93 6.29 5.91
CA LEU A 67 4.07 5.18 5.54
C LEU A 67 4.91 4.05 4.94
N ILE A 68 4.92 2.89 5.60
CA ILE A 68 5.58 1.68 5.10
C ILE A 68 4.52 0.71 4.63
N GLN A 69 4.63 0.32 3.36
CA GLN A 69 3.70 -0.54 2.65
C GLN A 69 4.40 -1.85 2.34
N ILE A 70 4.20 -2.84 3.21
CA ILE A 70 4.69 -4.18 3.00
C ILE A 70 3.75 -4.85 1.99
N GLU A 71 4.20 -4.95 0.75
CA GLU A 71 3.47 -5.63 -0.32
C GLU A 71 1.99 -5.19 -0.43
N PRO A 72 1.73 -3.93 -0.81
CA PRO A 72 0.38 -3.38 -0.87
C PRO A 72 -0.50 -4.10 -1.89
N LYS A 73 -1.77 -4.32 -1.55
CA LYS A 73 -2.76 -4.92 -2.47
C LYS A 73 -2.81 -4.16 -3.78
N GLY A 74 -2.55 -4.87 -4.87
CA GLY A 74 -2.25 -4.23 -6.14
C GLY A 74 -2.24 -5.17 -7.35
N PRO A 75 -1.62 -4.72 -8.46
CA PRO A 75 -1.00 -3.41 -8.70
C PRO A 75 -2.01 -2.24 -8.77
N PRO A 76 -1.59 -1.00 -9.11
CA PRO A 76 -2.54 0.09 -9.35
C PRO A 76 -3.67 -0.30 -10.33
N PHE A 77 -4.85 0.29 -10.12
CA PHE A 77 -6.10 0.11 -10.88
C PHE A 77 -6.79 -1.24 -10.79
N ARG A 78 -6.06 -2.36 -10.81
CA ARG A 78 -6.65 -3.70 -10.90
C ARG A 78 -5.89 -4.74 -10.11
N GLU A 79 -6.59 -5.80 -9.73
CA GLU A 79 -5.94 -7.04 -9.29
C GLU A 79 -5.15 -7.68 -10.43
N ALA A 80 -4.06 -8.37 -10.11
CA ALA A 80 -3.26 -9.09 -11.10
C ALA A 80 -3.05 -10.59 -10.80
N ILE A 81 -3.14 -11.00 -9.54
CA ILE A 81 -2.85 -12.38 -9.11
C ILE A 81 -4.12 -13.16 -8.81
N PHE A 82 -4.95 -12.65 -7.89
CA PHE A 82 -6.15 -13.35 -7.43
C PHE A 82 -7.38 -13.07 -8.29
N SER A 83 -7.38 -11.97 -9.04
CA SER A 83 -8.40 -11.65 -10.04
C SER A 83 -7.82 -10.71 -11.10
N LYS A 84 -8.65 -10.26 -12.05
CA LYS A 84 -8.32 -9.24 -13.06
C LYS A 84 -9.22 -8.02 -12.95
N GLU A 85 -9.92 -7.88 -11.84
CA GLU A 85 -10.94 -6.86 -11.63
C GLU A 85 -10.32 -5.47 -11.48
N PHE A 86 -10.92 -4.47 -12.13
CA PHE A 86 -10.59 -3.06 -11.94
C PHE A 86 -11.27 -2.53 -10.67
N SER A 87 -10.65 -2.80 -9.52
CA SER A 87 -11.20 -2.50 -8.20
C SER A 87 -10.72 -1.18 -7.60
N ARG A 88 -9.76 -0.48 -8.24
CA ARG A 88 -9.16 0.78 -7.77
C ARG A 88 -9.25 1.90 -8.80
N PRO A 89 -10.43 2.46 -9.08
CA PRO A 89 -10.59 3.54 -10.07
C PRO A 89 -9.69 4.75 -9.78
N TRP A 90 -9.34 5.00 -8.51
CA TRP A 90 -8.45 6.08 -8.08
C TRP A 90 -6.96 5.69 -8.10
N GLY A 91 -6.61 4.64 -8.85
CA GLY A 91 -5.24 4.14 -8.97
C GLY A 91 -4.80 3.30 -7.79
N LEU A 92 -4.83 3.85 -6.57
CA LEU A 92 -4.36 3.17 -5.35
C LEU A 92 -5.51 2.61 -4.49
N THR A 93 -6.69 3.20 -4.59
CA THR A 93 -7.83 2.98 -3.67
C THR A 93 -9.13 2.77 -4.45
N SER A 94 -10.11 2.11 -3.81
CA SER A 94 -11.47 2.07 -4.36
C SER A 94 -12.23 3.38 -4.08
N ILE A 95 -11.81 4.13 -3.06
CA ILE A 95 -12.39 5.39 -2.61
C ILE A 95 -11.60 6.62 -3.08
N PRO A 96 -12.19 7.83 -3.08
CA PRO A 96 -11.52 9.04 -3.54
C PRO A 96 -10.19 9.38 -2.87
N LEU A 97 -9.25 9.89 -3.68
CA LEU A 97 -7.99 10.52 -3.27
C LEU A 97 -7.90 11.95 -3.80
N SER A 98 -7.08 12.77 -3.15
CA SER A 98 -6.93 14.19 -3.44
C SER A 98 -5.94 14.42 -4.59
N TYR A 99 -6.48 14.47 -5.81
CA TYR A 99 -5.74 14.76 -7.04
C TYR A 99 -5.74 16.24 -7.42
N GLU A 100 -4.63 16.71 -7.98
CA GLU A 100 -4.49 18.02 -8.62
C GLU A 100 -4.07 17.86 -10.11
N PRO A 101 -4.83 18.41 -11.07
CA PRO A 101 -6.17 18.95 -10.88
C PRO A 101 -7.16 17.86 -10.43
N PRO A 102 -8.29 18.23 -9.78
CA PRO A 102 -9.30 17.25 -9.39
C PRO A 102 -9.93 16.59 -10.63
N PRO A 103 -10.31 15.30 -10.57
CA PRO A 103 -10.97 14.63 -11.67
C PRO A 103 -12.38 15.19 -11.89
N SER A 104 -12.74 15.40 -13.15
CA SER A 104 -14.07 15.90 -13.53
C SER A 104 -15.17 14.82 -13.46
N ASN A 105 -14.79 13.54 -13.52
CA ASN A 105 -15.71 12.41 -13.44
C ASN A 105 -15.28 11.45 -12.31
N VAL A 106 -16.05 11.40 -11.22
CA VAL A 106 -15.73 10.56 -10.06
C VAL A 106 -15.90 9.06 -10.30
N SER A 107 -16.69 8.65 -11.30
CA SER A 107 -16.87 7.24 -11.67
C SER A 107 -15.74 6.71 -12.54
N SER A 108 -14.96 7.59 -13.16
CA SER A 108 -13.76 7.26 -13.94
C SER A 108 -12.73 8.39 -13.78
N PRO A 109 -12.09 8.49 -12.60
CA PRO A 109 -11.34 9.67 -12.21
C PRO A 109 -10.01 9.81 -12.97
N LEU A 110 -9.44 8.70 -13.42
CA LEU A 110 -8.14 8.64 -14.07
C LEU A 110 -8.24 7.91 -15.40
N THR A 111 -7.58 8.45 -16.42
CA THR A 111 -7.37 7.75 -17.69
C THR A 111 -6.15 6.84 -17.57
N MET A 112 -6.27 5.59 -17.99
CA MET A 112 -5.24 4.58 -17.83
C MET A 112 -4.36 4.42 -19.07
N LYS A 113 -3.10 4.06 -18.88
CA LYS A 113 -2.13 3.70 -19.92
C LYS A 113 -1.42 2.40 -19.55
N ASN A 114 -1.32 1.47 -20.49
CA ASN A 114 -0.54 0.25 -20.33
C ASN A 114 0.95 0.50 -20.60
N VAL A 115 1.81 -0.07 -19.76
CA VAL A 115 3.26 -0.06 -19.92
C VAL A 115 3.74 -1.51 -19.93
N PRO A 116 4.40 -1.98 -21.01
CA PRO A 116 4.94 -3.33 -21.08
C PRO A 116 5.94 -3.63 -19.95
N ALA A 117 6.01 -4.89 -19.55
CA ALA A 117 7.08 -5.37 -18.68
C ALA A 117 8.44 -5.21 -19.38
N HIS A 118 9.48 -4.91 -18.61
CA HIS A 118 10.82 -4.63 -19.13
C HIS A 118 11.80 -5.78 -18.91
N SER A 119 11.42 -6.79 -18.13
CA SER A 119 12.21 -7.99 -17.89
C SER A 119 11.30 -9.21 -17.71
N PRO A 120 11.82 -10.44 -17.95
CA PRO A 120 11.10 -11.66 -17.65
C PRO A 120 10.71 -11.75 -16.16
N GLY A 121 9.53 -12.29 -15.88
CA GLY A 121 9.01 -12.43 -14.51
C GLY A 121 8.18 -11.25 -14.00
N LEU A 122 8.32 -10.08 -14.63
CA LEU A 122 7.51 -8.90 -14.32
C LEU A 122 6.20 -8.86 -15.11
N LEU A 123 5.15 -8.35 -14.48
CA LEU A 123 3.86 -8.06 -15.11
C LEU A 123 3.86 -6.67 -15.74
N PRO A 124 3.09 -6.45 -16.81
CA PRO A 124 2.89 -5.11 -17.37
C PRO A 124 2.13 -4.22 -16.38
N CYS A 125 2.50 -2.94 -16.34
CA CYS A 125 1.88 -1.96 -15.45
C CYS A 125 0.70 -1.25 -16.13
N ILE A 126 -0.25 -0.82 -15.31
CA ILE A 126 -1.25 0.18 -15.67
C ILE A 126 -0.92 1.44 -14.87
N ILE A 127 -0.68 2.55 -15.56
CA ILE A 127 -0.39 3.86 -14.97
C ILE A 127 -1.38 4.91 -15.49
N GLN A 128 -1.23 6.18 -15.11
CA GLN A 128 -2.05 7.25 -15.69
C GLN A 128 -1.61 7.54 -17.13
N GLN A 129 -2.55 7.93 -17.98
CA GLN A 129 -2.23 8.58 -19.25
C GLN A 129 -1.71 10.01 -18.98
N GLU A 130 -0.63 10.41 -19.66
CA GLU A 130 -0.10 11.78 -19.53
C GLU A 130 -1.00 12.80 -20.24
N PRO A 131 -1.15 14.03 -19.70
CA PRO A 131 -0.54 14.53 -18.46
C PRO A 131 -1.19 13.93 -17.19
N ALA A 132 -0.38 13.37 -16.31
CA ALA A 132 -0.86 12.71 -15.09
C ALA A 132 -1.25 13.71 -13.99
N ARG A 133 -2.34 13.40 -13.30
CA ARG A 133 -2.77 14.14 -12.10
C ARG A 133 -1.85 13.82 -10.93
N LYS A 134 -1.67 14.78 -10.03
CA LYS A 134 -0.73 14.71 -8.91
C LYS A 134 -1.45 14.44 -7.59
N LEU A 135 -0.88 13.58 -6.74
CA LEU A 135 -1.39 13.28 -5.39
C LEU A 135 -0.67 14.15 -4.36
N LEU A 136 -1.12 15.40 -4.21
CA LEU A 136 -0.38 16.40 -3.42
C LEU A 136 -0.25 16.04 -1.95
N ASN A 137 -1.26 15.41 -1.35
CA ASN A 137 -1.22 15.03 0.05
C ASN A 137 -0.26 13.85 0.29
N LEU A 138 -0.34 12.79 -0.53
CA LEU A 138 0.61 11.68 -0.43
C LEU A 138 2.05 12.13 -0.69
N ALA A 139 2.27 13.09 -1.59
CA ALA A 139 3.61 13.59 -1.89
C ALA A 139 4.31 14.25 -0.68
N ARG A 140 3.57 14.60 0.37
CA ARG A 140 4.10 15.15 1.63
C ARG A 140 4.54 14.08 2.62
N VAL A 141 4.18 12.82 2.40
CA VAL A 141 4.46 11.70 3.31
C VAL A 141 5.63 10.90 2.77
N PRO A 142 6.69 10.64 3.56
CA PRO A 142 7.71 9.66 3.21
C PRO A 142 7.09 8.28 3.07
N ILE A 143 7.22 7.65 1.89
CA ILE A 143 6.60 6.36 1.59
C ILE A 143 7.66 5.34 1.19
N LEU A 144 7.63 4.18 1.82
CA LEU A 144 8.40 2.99 1.43
C LEU A 144 7.44 1.88 1.00
N ILE A 145 7.72 1.24 -0.13
CA ILE A 145 7.13 -0.06 -0.47
C ILE A 145 8.20 -1.13 -0.27
N SER A 146 7.91 -2.17 0.50
CA SER A 146 8.80 -3.31 0.72
C SER A 146 8.26 -4.55 0.02
N THR A 147 9.14 -5.26 -0.69
CA THR A 147 8.79 -6.45 -1.49
C THR A 147 9.76 -7.59 -1.22
N GLY A 148 9.24 -8.76 -0.90
CA GLY A 148 10.00 -9.99 -0.71
C GLY A 148 10.40 -10.63 -2.03
N GLU A 149 11.62 -11.19 -2.07
CA GLU A 149 12.22 -11.78 -3.27
C GLU A 149 11.38 -12.93 -3.86
N ALA A 150 10.81 -13.77 -3.00
CA ALA A 150 10.02 -14.95 -3.39
C ALA A 150 8.51 -14.67 -3.38
N SER A 151 8.08 -13.43 -3.15
CA SER A 151 6.66 -13.07 -3.15
C SER A 151 6.12 -12.90 -4.57
N TYR A 152 4.83 -13.21 -4.74
CA TYR A 152 4.10 -12.88 -5.97
C TYR A 152 4.04 -11.35 -6.23
N HIS A 153 4.27 -10.53 -5.21
CA HIS A 153 4.40 -9.08 -5.34
C HIS A 153 5.65 -8.64 -6.10
N ALA A 154 6.74 -9.45 -6.09
CA ALA A 154 7.95 -9.16 -6.86
C ALA A 154 7.66 -8.96 -8.36
N GLN A 155 6.57 -9.54 -8.86
CA GLN A 155 6.17 -9.40 -10.25
C GLN A 155 5.58 -8.02 -10.59
N TYR A 156 5.03 -7.27 -9.63
CA TYR A 156 4.25 -6.06 -9.93
C TYR A 156 4.43 -4.88 -8.99
N ASP A 157 5.08 -4.98 -7.83
CA ASP A 157 5.19 -3.84 -6.91
C ASP A 157 5.95 -2.65 -7.54
N HIS A 158 6.85 -2.92 -8.49
CA HIS A 158 7.50 -1.89 -9.31
C HIS A 158 6.48 -1.00 -10.08
N CYS A 159 5.27 -1.47 -10.33
CA CYS A 159 4.19 -0.67 -10.93
C CYS A 159 3.65 0.40 -9.99
N PHE A 160 3.64 0.18 -8.68
CA PHE A 160 3.30 1.22 -7.71
C PHE A 160 4.32 2.36 -7.78
N ILE A 161 5.61 2.03 -7.81
CA ILE A 161 6.68 3.02 -7.93
C ILE A 161 6.49 3.85 -9.20
N LYS A 162 6.31 3.21 -10.35
CA LYS A 162 6.04 3.94 -11.61
C LYS A 162 4.82 4.85 -11.53
N PHE A 163 3.71 4.37 -10.97
CA PHE A 163 2.50 5.15 -10.80
C PHE A 163 2.68 6.35 -9.84
N LEU A 164 3.33 6.12 -8.69
CA LEU A 164 3.53 7.12 -7.64
C LEU A 164 4.45 8.24 -8.13
N TYR A 165 5.57 7.91 -8.77
CA TYR A 165 6.44 8.91 -9.39
C TYR A 165 5.69 9.76 -10.42
N GLN A 166 4.86 9.12 -11.25
CA GLN A 166 4.02 9.83 -12.21
C GLN A 166 3.00 10.76 -11.53
N ALA A 167 2.45 10.34 -10.40
CA ALA A 167 1.56 11.11 -9.56
C ALA A 167 2.28 12.15 -8.67
N GLY A 168 3.59 12.35 -8.83
CA GLY A 168 4.38 13.32 -8.07
C GLY A 168 4.73 12.89 -6.65
N VAL A 169 4.59 11.61 -6.32
CA VAL A 169 4.90 11.03 -5.01
C VAL A 169 6.26 10.33 -5.08
N PRO A 170 7.31 10.81 -4.37
CA PRO A 170 8.65 10.24 -4.42
C PRO A 170 8.79 9.02 -3.50
N ALA A 171 8.01 7.96 -3.77
CA ALA A 171 8.06 6.73 -2.99
C ALA A 171 9.34 5.92 -3.27
N GLU A 172 9.88 5.29 -2.22
CA GLU A 172 11.03 4.40 -2.30
C GLU A 172 10.60 2.93 -2.38
N HIS A 173 11.44 2.10 -3.00
CA HIS A 173 11.23 0.66 -3.13
C HIS A 173 12.36 -0.10 -2.45
N LEU A 174 12.03 -0.85 -1.40
CA LEU A 174 12.91 -1.82 -0.78
C LEU A 174 12.59 -3.21 -1.32
N GLU A 175 13.37 -3.64 -2.30
CA GLU A 175 13.38 -5.04 -2.74
C GLU A 175 14.33 -5.83 -1.84
N LEU A 176 13.78 -6.72 -1.01
CA LEU A 176 14.55 -7.42 0.03
C LEU A 176 15.74 -8.21 -0.56
N GLY A 177 15.56 -8.86 -1.71
CA GLY A 177 16.64 -9.60 -2.39
C GLY A 177 17.80 -8.69 -2.82
N HIS A 178 17.52 -7.46 -3.25
CA HIS A 178 18.56 -6.46 -3.56
C HIS A 178 19.26 -5.92 -2.30
N ALA A 179 18.58 -5.99 -1.15
CA ALA A 179 19.16 -5.65 0.16
C ALA A 179 19.90 -6.83 0.83
N GLY A 180 20.05 -7.97 0.15
CA GLY A 180 20.72 -9.17 0.68
C GLY A 180 19.84 -10.05 1.58
N LEU A 181 18.54 -9.79 1.63
CA LEU A 181 17.56 -10.57 2.37
C LEU A 181 16.79 -11.48 1.39
N HIS A 182 17.14 -12.76 1.40
CA HIS A 182 16.72 -13.71 0.38
C HIS A 182 15.64 -14.67 0.86
N GLY A 183 14.85 -15.19 -0.08
CA GLY A 183 13.83 -16.21 0.15
C GLY A 183 12.52 -15.72 0.80
N ASN A 184 12.38 -14.42 1.04
CA ASN A 184 11.22 -13.85 1.72
C ASN A 184 9.95 -13.89 0.86
N GLY A 185 8.88 -14.50 1.40
CA GLY A 185 7.55 -14.49 0.82
C GLY A 185 6.70 -13.31 1.30
N HIS A 186 5.39 -13.45 1.08
CA HIS A 186 4.43 -12.35 1.29
C HIS A 186 4.26 -11.93 2.76
N LEU A 187 4.43 -12.86 3.69
CA LEU A 187 4.23 -12.63 5.11
C LEU A 187 5.58 -12.40 5.78
N GLN A 188 6.28 -11.34 5.35
CA GLN A 188 7.66 -11.02 5.73
C GLN A 188 7.90 -11.07 7.25
N PHE A 189 6.95 -10.60 8.05
CA PHE A 189 7.00 -10.60 9.52
C PHE A 189 6.79 -11.97 10.18
N MET A 190 6.53 -13.03 9.41
CA MET A 190 6.49 -14.42 9.86
C MET A 190 7.63 -15.26 9.27
N GLU A 191 8.50 -14.67 8.47
CA GLU A 191 9.68 -15.35 7.91
C GLU A 191 10.75 -15.60 8.97
N MET A 192 11.63 -16.58 8.73
CA MET A 192 12.67 -16.97 9.69
C MET A 192 13.69 -15.86 9.97
N ASN A 193 13.88 -14.93 9.03
CA ASN A 193 14.75 -13.75 9.14
C ASN A 193 13.93 -12.46 9.33
N SER A 194 12.73 -12.55 9.92
CA SER A 194 11.85 -11.40 10.15
C SER A 194 12.50 -10.29 10.99
N ASP A 195 13.39 -10.63 11.92
CA ASP A 195 14.16 -9.65 12.70
C ASP A 195 15.10 -8.83 11.81
N ASP A 196 15.75 -9.46 10.82
CA ASP A 196 16.64 -8.76 9.88
C ASP A 196 15.84 -7.82 8.97
N ILE A 197 14.65 -8.26 8.52
CA ILE A 197 13.73 -7.42 7.74
C ILE A 197 13.28 -6.22 8.59
N ALA A 198 12.89 -6.46 9.84
CA ALA A 198 12.48 -5.42 10.77
C ALA A 198 13.60 -4.40 11.00
N GLN A 199 14.85 -4.84 11.08
CA GLN A 199 16.00 -3.95 11.20
C GLN A 199 16.15 -3.02 9.99
N VAL A 200 16.06 -3.54 8.76
CA VAL A 200 16.18 -2.69 7.56
C VAL A 200 15.03 -1.68 7.45
N LEU A 201 13.81 -2.09 7.81
CA LEU A 201 12.68 -1.17 7.88
C LEU A 201 12.90 -0.10 8.97
N HIS A 202 13.42 -0.49 10.14
CA HIS A 202 13.73 0.42 11.24
C HIS A 202 14.80 1.44 10.86
N ASP A 203 15.88 1.01 10.19
CA ASP A 203 16.94 1.90 9.73
C ASP A 203 16.40 2.93 8.73
N TRP A 204 15.52 2.52 7.82
CA TRP A 204 14.82 3.44 6.92
C TRP A 204 13.95 4.44 7.71
N MET A 205 13.22 3.99 8.73
CA MET A 205 12.42 4.88 9.59
C MET A 205 13.31 5.93 10.28
N LEU A 206 14.44 5.52 10.85
CA LEU A 206 15.37 6.44 11.50
C LEU A 206 15.90 7.50 10.52
N ILE A 207 16.24 7.10 9.28
CA ILE A 207 16.73 8.05 8.27
C ILE A 207 15.66 9.06 7.88
N LYS A 208 14.40 8.63 7.67
CA LYS A 208 13.33 9.51 7.17
C LYS A 208 12.68 10.36 8.24
N VAL A 209 12.69 9.88 9.49
CA VAL A 209 11.96 10.51 10.59
C VAL A 209 12.87 11.24 11.58
N ASN A 210 14.21 11.14 11.48
CA ASN A 210 15.16 11.84 12.36
C ASN A 210 15.19 13.38 12.18
N GLY A 211 14.09 14.00 12.62
CA GLY A 211 13.92 15.42 12.86
C GLY A 211 12.81 15.74 13.87
N THR A 212 12.23 14.78 14.59
CA THR A 212 11.34 15.03 15.77
C THR A 212 10.80 13.72 16.36
N PHE A 213 11.31 13.33 17.53
CA PHE A 213 10.53 12.69 18.60
C PHE A 213 10.53 13.64 19.78
#